data_AF-A0A1Y4IPX5-F1
#
_entry.id   AF-A0A1Y4IPX5-F1
#
_cell.length_a   1.000
_cell.length_b   1.000
_cell.length_c   1.000
_cell.angle_alpha   90.00
_cell.angle_beta   90.00
_cell.angle_gamma   90.00
#
_symmetry.space_group_name_H-M   'P 1'
#
loop_
_entity.id
_entity.type
_entity.pdbx_description
1 polymer ?
#
loop_
_entity_poly.entity_id
_entity_poly.type
_entity_poly.pdbx_seq_one_letter_code
_entity_poly.pdbx_strand_id
1 'polypeptide(L)'
;MAMADNTIYDLLDEVNCADSCEAVTALCELIDELLKDIQHLELECISTRYLLSRHMDEEQGSLLRSDILENLGRRHYDSPAYQLFKELLYDGGDPMEFRDYLVKVQKACKGEWPCWH
;
A
#
# COMPACT_ATOMS: atom_id res chain seq x y z
N MET A 1 -2.48 -45.74 2.91
CA MET A 1 -1.52 -44.63 2.79
C MET A 1 -2.04 -43.73 1.68
N ALA A 2 -2.67 -42.61 2.02
CA ALA A 2 -3.15 -41.64 1.04
C ALA A 2 -1.94 -40.83 0.55
N MET A 3 -1.58 -40.98 -0.72
CA MET A 3 -0.67 -40.05 -1.39
C MET A 3 -1.51 -38.85 -1.80
N ALA A 4 -1.41 -37.78 -1.02
CA ALA A 4 -2.01 -36.50 -1.36
C ALA A 4 -1.34 -35.96 -2.63
N ASP A 5 -2.19 -35.48 -3.52
CA ASP A 5 -1.89 -34.93 -4.83
C ASP A 5 -0.88 -33.78 -4.74
N ASN A 6 0.30 -33.96 -5.34
CA ASN A 6 1.40 -33.00 -5.32
C ASN A 6 1.49 -32.19 -6.63
N THR A 7 0.38 -32.10 -7.37
CA THR A 7 0.31 -31.53 -8.73
C THR A 7 0.11 -30.01 -8.78
N ILE A 8 0.24 -29.30 -7.65
CA ILE A 8 0.04 -27.84 -7.60
C ILE A 8 1.34 -27.05 -7.87
N TYR A 9 2.51 -27.68 -7.81
CA TYR A 9 3.80 -26.96 -7.84
C TYR A 9 4.46 -26.78 -9.22
N ASP A 10 3.90 -27.31 -10.30
CA ASP A 10 4.50 -27.19 -11.65
C ASP A 10 3.78 -26.23 -12.61
N LEU A 11 2.64 -25.65 -12.22
CA LEU A 11 1.84 -24.80 -13.13
C LEU A 11 2.34 -23.35 -13.27
N LEU A 12 3.30 -22.94 -12.43
CA LEU A 12 3.83 -21.57 -12.42
C LEU A 12 5.19 -21.42 -13.09
N ASP A 13 5.91 -22.52 -13.35
CA ASP A 13 7.27 -22.47 -13.89
C ASP A 13 7.33 -22.53 -15.43
N GLU A 14 6.27 -22.99 -16.12
CA GLU A 14 6.32 -23.20 -17.59
C GLU A 14 5.56 -22.17 -18.44
N VAL A 15 4.87 -21.21 -17.85
CA VAL A 15 4.19 -20.19 -18.65
C VAL A 15 4.87 -18.84 -18.46
N ASN A 16 5.58 -18.39 -19.50
CA ASN A 16 5.97 -17.01 -19.70
C ASN A 16 4.69 -16.17 -19.91
N CYS A 17 3.90 -16.06 -18.84
CA CYS A 17 2.56 -15.49 -18.76
C CYS A 17 2.59 -14.00 -18.46
N ALA A 18 3.79 -13.42 -18.32
CA ALA A 18 4.04 -12.07 -17.81
C ALA A 18 3.19 -11.02 -18.54
N ASP A 19 2.96 -11.17 -19.84
CA ASP A 19 2.30 -10.14 -20.66
C ASP A 19 0.95 -10.57 -21.27
N SER A 20 0.51 -11.82 -21.11
CA SER A 20 -0.66 -12.36 -21.83
C SER A 20 -1.64 -13.20 -21.00
N CYS A 21 -1.43 -13.31 -19.69
CA CYS A 21 -2.31 -14.07 -18.82
C CYS A 21 -3.38 -13.18 -18.20
N GLU A 22 -4.62 -13.32 -18.67
CA GLU A 22 -5.79 -12.60 -18.16
C GLU A 22 -5.91 -12.69 -16.62
N ALA A 23 -5.58 -13.84 -16.04
CA ALA A 23 -5.60 -14.03 -14.59
C ALA A 23 -4.52 -13.22 -13.86
N VAL A 24 -3.32 -13.08 -14.44
CA VAL A 24 -2.25 -12.25 -13.86
C VAL A 24 -2.61 -10.78 -13.94
N THR A 25 -3.17 -10.33 -15.07
CA THR A 25 -3.68 -8.96 -15.23
C THR A 25 -4.77 -8.66 -14.21
N ALA A 26 -5.80 -9.50 -14.09
CA ALA A 26 -6.88 -9.31 -13.12
C ALA A 26 -6.38 -9.29 -11.67
N LEU A 27 -5.38 -10.11 -11.34
CA LEU A 27 -4.77 -10.09 -10.01
C LEU A 27 -3.97 -8.81 -9.77
N CYS A 28 -3.22 -8.32 -10.76
CA CYS A 28 -2.51 -7.04 -10.65
C CYS A 28 -3.49 -5.88 -10.48
N GLU A 29 -4.58 -5.84 -11.24
CA GLU A 29 -5.64 -4.83 -11.08
C GLU A 29 -6.23 -4.85 -9.67
N LEU A 30 -6.51 -6.05 -9.11
CA LEU A 30 -6.99 -6.16 -7.73
C LEU A 30 -5.95 -5.66 -6.72
N ILE A 31 -4.67 -6.02 -6.87
CA ILE A 31 -3.59 -5.54 -5.99
C ILE A 31 -3.49 -4.02 -6.06
N ASP A 32 -3.67 -3.44 -7.25
CA ASP A 32 -3.65 -2.00 -7.44
C ASP A 32 -4.77 -1.28 -6.68
N GLU A 33 -6.00 -1.79 -6.78
CA GLU A 33 -7.13 -1.27 -6.01
C GLU A 33 -6.89 -1.40 -4.49
N LEU A 34 -6.34 -2.53 -4.04
CA LEU A 34 -5.98 -2.72 -2.63
C LEU A 34 -4.88 -1.74 -2.15
N LEU A 35 -3.93 -1.38 -3.02
CA LEU A 35 -2.93 -0.35 -2.70
C LEU A 35 -3.56 1.03 -2.58
N LYS A 36 -4.51 1.38 -3.45
CA LYS A 36 -5.27 2.63 -3.34
C LYS A 36 -6.08 2.69 -2.04
N ASP A 37 -6.67 1.58 -1.63
CA ASP A 37 -7.35 1.46 -0.32
C ASP A 37 -6.36 1.68 0.83
N ILE A 38 -5.17 1.09 0.77
CA ILE A 38 -4.12 1.31 1.78
C ILE A 38 -3.70 2.79 1.81
N GLN A 39 -3.47 3.42 0.66
CA GLN A 39 -3.14 4.84 0.58
C GLN A 39 -4.23 5.70 1.22
N HIS A 40 -5.50 5.41 0.93
CA HIS A 40 -6.64 6.09 1.53
C HIS A 40 -6.65 5.92 3.06
N LEU A 41 -6.50 4.69 3.55
CA LEU A 41 -6.47 4.41 4.99
C LEU A 41 -5.28 5.07 5.71
N GLU A 42 -4.11 5.11 5.08
CA GLU A 42 -2.96 5.85 5.63
C GLU A 42 -3.27 7.34 5.74
N LEU A 43 -3.88 7.94 4.72
CA LEU A 43 -4.27 9.36 4.73
C LEU A 43 -5.33 9.66 5.81
N GLU A 44 -6.34 8.80 5.96
CA GLU A 44 -7.34 8.91 7.03
C GLU A 44 -6.70 8.81 8.41
N CYS A 45 -5.75 7.87 8.58
CA CYS A 45 -5.03 7.69 9.84
C CYS A 45 -4.20 8.93 10.20
N ILE A 46 -3.40 9.44 9.25
CA ILE A 46 -2.57 10.64 9.43
C ILE A 46 -3.46 11.85 9.75
N SER A 47 -4.52 12.06 8.98
CA SER A 47 -5.43 13.19 9.16
C SER A 47 -6.16 13.13 10.50
N THR A 48 -6.58 11.93 10.93
CA THR A 48 -7.21 11.71 12.24
C THR A 48 -6.23 11.96 13.37
N ARG A 49 -4.98 11.49 13.27
CA ARG A 49 -3.92 11.77 14.26
C ARG A 49 -3.64 13.27 14.36
N TYR A 50 -3.56 13.97 13.22
CA TYR A 50 -3.41 15.41 13.21
C TYR A 50 -4.59 16.09 13.93
N LEU A 51 -5.83 15.74 13.58
CA LEU A 51 -7.03 16.31 14.19
C LEU A 51 -7.07 16.06 15.70
N LEU A 52 -6.78 14.84 16.14
CA LEU A 52 -6.71 14.49 17.56
C LEU A 52 -5.67 15.35 18.29
N SER A 53 -4.50 15.57 17.68
CA SER A 53 -3.43 16.40 18.27
C SER A 53 -3.87 17.85 18.55
N ARG A 54 -4.89 18.36 17.86
CA ARG A 54 -5.46 19.70 18.06
C ARG A 54 -6.36 19.78 19.29
N HIS A 55 -6.81 18.64 19.81
CA HIS A 55 -7.69 18.52 20.98
C HIS A 55 -6.95 18.05 22.24
N MET A 56 -5.65 17.77 22.14
CA MET A 56 -4.79 17.42 23.27
C MET A 56 -4.08 18.67 23.81
N ASP A 57 -3.44 18.57 24.98
CA ASP A 57 -2.50 19.60 25.43
C ASP A 57 -1.27 19.67 24.50
N GLU A 58 -0.51 20.77 24.57
CA GLU A 58 0.57 21.04 23.60
C GLU A 58 1.68 19.99 23.66
N GLU A 59 2.01 19.45 24.84
CA GLU A 59 3.06 18.44 24.96
C GLU A 59 2.63 17.14 24.28
N GLN A 60 1.44 16.63 24.61
CA GLN A 60 0.91 15.40 24.02
C GLN A 60 0.61 15.56 22.52
N GLY A 61 0.04 16.69 22.14
CA GLY A 61 -0.25 17.02 20.74
C GLY A 61 1.04 17.11 19.91
N SER A 62 2.11 17.69 20.45
CA SER A 62 3.41 17.73 19.77
C SER A 62 4.03 16.34 19.64
N LEU A 63 3.94 15.49 20.66
CA LEU A 63 4.43 14.11 20.57
C LEU A 63 3.68 13.33 19.49
N LEU A 64 2.34 13.42 19.46
CA LEU A 64 1.53 12.75 18.43
C LEU A 64 1.84 13.25 17.02
N ARG A 65 2.14 14.55 16.84
CA ARG A 65 2.56 15.10 15.54
C ARG A 65 3.95 14.64 15.11
N SER A 66 4.86 14.41 16.06
CA SER A 66 6.18 13.83 15.76
C SER A 66 6.05 12.38 15.27
N ASP A 67 5.14 11.61 15.88
CA ASP A 67 4.91 10.19 15.56
C ASP A 67 3.81 10.00 14.49
N ILE A 68 3.43 11.05 13.76
CA ILE A 68 2.22 11.04 12.93
C ILE A 68 2.27 10.01 11.78
N LEU A 69 3.48 9.68 11.31
CA LEU A 69 3.75 8.69 10.26
C LEU A 69 4.13 7.31 10.81
N GLU A 70 4.19 7.14 12.13
CA GLU A 70 4.59 5.88 12.74
C GLU A 70 3.50 4.81 12.61
N ASN A 71 3.91 3.54 12.51
CA ASN A 71 2.99 2.39 12.45
C ASN A 71 1.91 2.51 11.36
N LEU A 72 2.25 3.07 10.20
CA LEU A 72 1.43 2.98 8.99
C LEU A 72 1.56 1.58 8.34
N GLY A 73 0.97 1.39 7.17
CA GLY A 73 0.95 0.10 6.47
C GLY A 73 2.35 -0.43 6.18
N ARG A 74 2.53 -1.75 6.29
CA ARG A 74 3.80 -2.41 5.95
C ARG A 74 4.14 -2.12 4.49
N ARG A 75 5.40 -1.78 4.23
CA ARG A 75 5.95 -1.76 2.87
C ARG A 75 6.37 -3.18 2.47
N HIS A 76 6.00 -3.60 1.26
CA HIS A 76 6.21 -4.96 0.76
C HIS A 76 7.44 -5.08 -0.17
N TYR A 77 8.45 -4.24 0.04
CA TYR A 77 9.65 -4.18 -0.82
C TYR A 77 10.42 -5.49 -0.90
N ASP A 78 10.34 -6.33 0.12
CA ASP A 78 10.98 -7.64 0.19
C ASP A 78 10.20 -8.76 -0.52
N SER A 79 8.95 -8.50 -0.95
CA SER A 79 8.09 -9.49 -1.60
C SER A 79 8.41 -9.60 -3.09
N PRO A 80 8.84 -10.78 -3.60
CA PRO A 80 9.05 -10.98 -5.03
C PRO A 80 7.79 -10.75 -5.87
N ALA A 81 6.62 -11.12 -5.33
CA ALA A 81 5.34 -10.90 -6.00
C ALA A 81 5.00 -9.40 -6.10
N TYR A 82 5.36 -8.61 -5.09
CA TYR A 82 5.17 -7.15 -5.15
C TYR A 82 6.12 -6.51 -6.16
N GLN A 83 7.36 -6.98 -6.26
CA GLN A 83 8.28 -6.50 -7.29
C GLN A 83 7.75 -6.82 -8.69
N LEU A 84 7.30 -8.05 -8.94
CA LEU A 84 6.69 -8.42 -10.23
C LEU A 84 5.47 -7.55 -10.56
N PHE A 85 4.59 -7.31 -9.59
CA PHE A 85 3.44 -6.41 -9.78
C PHE A 85 3.87 -5.00 -10.24
N LYS A 86 4.89 -4.41 -9.63
CA LYS A 86 5.39 -3.09 -10.00
C LYS A 86 6.00 -3.07 -11.41
N GLU A 87 6.78 -4.09 -11.76
CA GLU A 87 7.33 -4.21 -13.11
C GLU A 87 6.21 -4.27 -14.16
N LEU A 88 5.19 -5.10 -13.91
CA LEU A 88 4.09 -5.31 -14.86
C LEU A 88 3.16 -4.10 -15.01
N LEU A 89 2.75 -3.48 -13.91
CA LEU A 89 1.72 -2.43 -13.95
C LEU A 89 2.30 -1.01 -14.01
N TYR A 90 3.53 -0.83 -13.53
CA TYR A 90 4.10 0.49 -13.26
C TYR A 90 5.50 0.70 -13.84
N ASP A 91 5.98 -0.18 -14.73
CA ASP A 91 7.32 -0.11 -15.33
C ASP A 91 8.41 0.02 -14.26
N GLY A 92 8.25 -0.77 -13.19
CA GLY A 92 9.14 -0.81 -12.02
C GLY A 92 8.87 0.29 -10.99
N GLY A 93 7.99 1.24 -11.28
CA GLY A 93 7.58 2.31 -10.37
C GLY A 93 6.83 1.79 -9.14
N ASP A 94 7.05 2.42 -7.98
CA ASP A 94 6.35 2.08 -6.75
C ASP A 94 5.20 3.07 -6.46
N PRO A 95 3.93 2.65 -6.51
CA PRO A 95 2.80 3.54 -6.26
C PRO A 95 2.81 4.14 -4.86
N MET A 96 3.44 3.48 -3.87
CA MET A 96 3.59 4.02 -2.50
C MET A 96 4.69 5.10 -2.40
N GLU A 97 5.48 5.32 -3.46
CA GLU A 97 6.52 6.34 -3.54
C GLU A 97 6.23 7.38 -4.62
N PHE A 98 5.12 7.24 -5.35
CA PHE A 98 4.73 8.22 -6.35
C PHE A 98 4.44 9.58 -5.73
N ARG A 99 4.87 10.61 -6.44
CA ARG A 99 4.75 12.01 -6.01
C ARG A 99 3.32 12.37 -5.65
N ASP A 100 2.34 11.90 -6.42
CA ASP A 100 0.92 12.20 -6.18
C ASP A 100 0.45 11.69 -4.83
N TYR A 101 0.91 10.52 -4.39
CA TYR A 101 0.63 10.01 -3.05
C TYR A 101 1.40 10.79 -1.98
N LEU A 102 2.71 11.00 -2.16
CA LEU A 102 3.55 11.69 -1.18
C LEU A 102 3.09 13.14 -0.91
N VAL A 103 2.59 13.85 -1.92
CA VAL A 103 2.02 15.19 -1.75
C VAL A 103 0.76 15.16 -0.87
N LYS A 104 -0.10 14.14 -1.01
CA LYS A 104 -1.28 13.98 -0.15
C LYS A 104 -0.87 13.71 1.30
N VAL A 105 0.11 12.83 1.50
CA VAL A 105 0.69 12.55 2.83
C VAL A 105 1.22 13.84 3.47
N GLN A 106 2.00 14.64 2.73
CA GLN A 106 2.51 15.92 3.22
C GLN A 106 1.41 16.91 3.62
N LYS A 107 0.32 16.97 2.86
CA LYS A 107 -0.85 17.79 3.20
C LYS A 107 -1.54 17.27 4.45
N ALA A 108 -1.73 15.95 4.56
CA ALA A 108 -2.34 15.32 5.73
C ALA A 108 -1.55 15.60 7.01
N CYS A 109 -0.22 15.52 6.96
CA CYS A 109 0.65 15.87 8.10
C CYS A 109 0.52 17.32 8.57
N LYS A 110 0.00 18.21 7.72
CA LYS A 110 -0.23 19.63 8.02
C LYS A 110 -1.69 19.94 8.38
N GLY A 111 -2.58 18.94 8.35
CA GLY A 111 -4.01 19.15 8.50
C GLY A 111 -4.68 19.79 7.29
N GLU A 112 -4.02 19.77 6.14
CA GLU A 112 -4.51 20.32 4.86
C GLU A 112 -5.15 19.24 3.98
N TRP A 113 -5.33 18.04 4.51
CA TRP A 113 -6.06 16.94 3.88
C TRP A 113 -7.36 16.68 4.64
N PRO A 114 -8.50 16.55 3.94
CA PRO A 114 -9.77 16.24 4.57
C PRO A 114 -9.76 14.84 5.20
N CYS A 115 -10.57 14.64 6.24
CA CYS A 115 -10.84 13.34 6.84
C CYS A 115 -12.29 12.92 6.55
N TRP A 116 -12.56 11.62 6.52
CA TRP A 116 -13.89 11.00 6.41
C TRP A 116 -14.61 11.26 5.07
N HIS A 117 -13.92 11.02 3.96
CA HIS A 117 -14.52 11.01 2.62
C HIS A 117 -15.17 9.68 2.25
#